data_AF-A0A1F8MHH5-F1
#
_entry.id   AF-A0A1F8MHH5-F1
#
_cell.length_a   1.000
_cell.length_b   1.000
_cell.length_c   1.000
_cell.angle_alpha   90.00
_cell.angle_beta   90.00
_cell.angle_gamma   90.00
#
_symmetry.space_group_name_H-M   'P 1'
#
loop_
_entity.id
_entity.type
_entity.pdbx_description
1 polymer ?
#
loop_
_entity_poly.entity_id
_entity_poly.type
_entity_poly.pdbx_seq_one_letter_code
_entity_poly.pdbx_strand_id
1 'polypeptide(L)'
;MGKDACYTGLLPSIPAVSSENVWAMPFNPAVNYAAGVRPRSVVAVGDFDGDGNLDLAVANADSTDVSILLGNGDGTFTVPALTYAGGDEPNSIAVGSFNGAAILT
;
A
#
# COMPACT_ATOMS: atom_id res chain seq x y z
N MET A 1 -7.65 -33.66 -19.90
CA MET A 1 -8.74 -32.89 -19.27
C MET A 1 -8.20 -32.41 -17.93
N GLY A 2 -7.66 -31.21 -17.75
CA GLY A 2 -8.11 -29.90 -18.24
C GLY A 2 -8.68 -29.13 -17.04
N LYS A 3 -7.88 -28.23 -16.44
CA LYS A 3 -8.30 -26.92 -15.92
C LYS A 3 -7.06 -26.10 -15.52
N ASP A 4 -6.51 -25.47 -16.54
CA ASP A 4 -6.24 -24.04 -16.60
C ASP A 4 -5.23 -23.43 -15.61
N ALA A 5 -4.08 -23.12 -16.20
CA ALA A 5 -3.13 -22.14 -15.75
C ALA A 5 -3.75 -20.73 -15.79
N CYS A 6 -3.79 -20.07 -14.63
CA CYS A 6 -3.85 -18.61 -14.51
C CYS A 6 -2.79 -18.17 -13.51
N TYR A 7 -1.54 -18.08 -13.95
CA TYR A 7 -0.50 -17.29 -13.27
C TYR A 7 0.43 -16.72 -14.36
N THR A 8 -0.14 -15.84 -15.18
CA THR A 8 0.60 -15.07 -16.19
C THR A 8 1.01 -13.74 -15.59
N GLY A 9 1.95 -13.78 -14.66
CA GLY A 9 2.60 -12.64 -14.06
C GLY A 9 3.86 -13.17 -13.40
N LEU A 10 5.02 -12.62 -13.77
CA LEU A 10 6.36 -13.09 -13.40
C LEU A 10 6.43 -13.46 -11.92
N LEU A 11 6.40 -14.76 -11.62
CA LEU A 11 6.75 -15.24 -10.30
C LEU A 11 8.23 -14.89 -10.09
N PRO A 12 8.61 -14.17 -9.00
CA PRO A 12 10.02 -14.08 -8.64
C PRO A 12 10.56 -15.50 -8.57
N SER A 13 11.76 -15.74 -9.11
CA SER A 13 12.37 -17.06 -9.22
C SER A 13 12.38 -17.77 -7.86
N ILE A 14 11.37 -18.59 -7.62
CA ILE A 14 11.26 -19.43 -6.44
C ILE A 14 12.38 -20.46 -6.59
N PRO A 15 13.32 -20.59 -5.63
CA PRO A 15 14.26 -21.71 -5.66
C PRO A 15 13.43 -22.99 -5.66
N ALA A 16 13.69 -23.89 -6.62
CA ALA A 16 12.90 -25.10 -6.82
C ALA A 16 12.66 -25.84 -5.50
N VAL A 17 11.46 -25.70 -4.93
CA VAL A 17 11.03 -26.50 -3.80
C VAL A 17 10.59 -27.84 -4.39
N SER A 18 11.16 -28.93 -3.87
CA SER A 18 10.75 -30.29 -4.20
C SER A 18 9.23 -30.43 -4.07
N SER A 19 8.63 -31.26 -4.92
CA SER A 19 7.20 -31.32 -5.27
C SER A 19 6.20 -31.63 -4.14
N GLU A 20 6.54 -31.39 -2.88
CA GLU A 20 5.71 -31.73 -1.71
C GLU A 20 5.35 -30.54 -0.82
N ASN A 21 5.82 -29.31 -1.09
CA ASN A 21 5.43 -28.15 -0.28
C ASN A 21 5.18 -26.87 -1.08
N VAL A 22 4.20 -26.90 -1.98
CA VAL A 22 3.70 -25.73 -2.73
C VAL A 22 2.81 -24.81 -1.87
N TRP A 23 2.54 -25.18 -0.61
CA TRP A 23 1.55 -24.55 0.26
C TRP A 23 2.12 -23.50 1.24
N ALA A 24 3.44 -23.31 1.27
CA ALA A 24 4.07 -22.29 2.10
C ALA A 24 4.75 -21.27 1.19
N MET A 25 3.99 -20.30 0.69
CA MET A 25 4.58 -19.03 0.25
C MET A 25 4.76 -18.17 1.50
N PRO A 26 5.97 -18.11 2.10
CA PRO A 26 6.18 -17.29 3.28
C PRO A 26 5.95 -15.82 2.90
N PHE A 27 5.33 -15.05 3.81
CA PHE A 27 5.37 -13.60 3.68
C PHE A 27 6.83 -13.14 3.72
N ASN A 28 7.18 -12.18 2.86
CA ASN A 28 8.47 -11.52 2.96
C ASN A 28 8.61 -10.85 4.35
N PRO A 29 9.84 -10.70 4.86
CA PRO A 29 10.07 -9.91 6.07
C PRO A 29 9.40 -8.53 5.98
N ALA A 30 8.81 -8.09 7.08
CA ALA A 30 8.19 -6.77 7.14
C ALA A 30 9.25 -5.68 6.90
N VAL A 31 8.91 -4.72 6.03
CA VAL A 31 9.65 -3.47 5.87
C VAL A 31 8.84 -2.38 6.55
N ASN A 32 9.50 -1.59 7.41
CA ASN A 32 8.84 -0.56 8.20
C ASN A 32 9.03 0.81 7.55
N TYR A 33 7.93 1.53 7.36
CA TYR A 33 7.93 2.90 6.85
C TYR A 33 7.40 3.85 7.91
N ALA A 34 8.11 4.95 8.13
CA ALA A 34 7.67 5.98 9.07
C ALA A 34 6.52 6.78 8.44
N ALA A 35 5.33 6.69 9.04
CA ALA A 35 4.17 7.47 8.64
C ALA A 35 4.03 8.74 9.50
N GLY A 36 4.03 8.62 10.82
CA GLY A 36 3.85 9.74 11.76
C GLY A 36 3.71 9.25 13.20
N VAL A 37 3.15 10.07 14.09
CA VAL A 37 3.01 9.73 15.52
C VAL A 37 1.58 9.25 15.82
N ARG A 38 1.48 8.07 16.44
CA ARG A 38 0.23 7.37 16.76
C ARG A 38 -0.68 7.24 15.52
N PRO A 39 -0.21 6.54 14.46
CA PRO A 39 -1.06 6.24 13.31
C PRO A 39 -2.27 5.42 13.78
N ARG A 40 -3.47 5.82 13.35
CA ARG A 40 -4.69 5.05 13.62
C ARG A 40 -4.88 3.97 12.57
N SER A 41 -5.68 2.95 12.92
CA SER A 41 -5.89 1.73 12.12
C SER A 41 -6.45 1.96 10.71
N VAL A 42 -6.95 3.17 10.40
CA VAL A 42 -7.52 3.47 9.10
C VAL A 42 -6.42 3.98 8.17
N VAL A 43 -5.98 3.10 7.28
CA VAL A 43 -5.14 3.44 6.13
C VAL A 43 -6.03 3.39 4.90
N ALA A 44 -5.96 4.42 4.06
CA ALA A 44 -6.62 4.40 2.76
C ALA A 44 -5.59 4.14 1.65
N VAL A 45 -6.04 3.53 0.56
CA VAL A 45 -5.22 3.13 -0.57
C VAL A 45 -5.77 3.78 -1.84
N GLY A 46 -4.91 4.28 -2.71
CA GLY A 46 -5.27 4.85 -4.00
C GLY A 46 -4.05 5.40 -4.73
N ASP A 47 -4.19 5.75 -6.01
CA ASP A 47 -3.17 6.49 -6.77
C ASP A 47 -3.36 7.99 -6.51
N PHE A 48 -2.53 8.55 -5.62
CA PHE A 48 -2.65 9.94 -5.18
C PHE A 48 -1.76 10.91 -5.98
N ASP A 49 -0.77 10.40 -6.72
CA ASP A 49 0.13 11.22 -7.55
C ASP A 49 -0.05 11.01 -9.07
N GLY A 50 -0.86 10.04 -9.48
CA GLY A 50 -1.26 9.78 -10.86
C GLY A 50 -0.25 8.95 -11.64
N ASP A 51 0.66 8.22 -10.98
CA ASP A 51 1.69 7.42 -11.62
C ASP A 51 1.26 5.97 -11.95
N GLY A 52 0.06 5.58 -11.50
CA GLY A 52 -0.51 4.25 -11.70
C GLY A 52 -0.09 3.20 -10.66
N ASN A 53 0.67 3.58 -9.63
CA ASN A 53 1.00 2.75 -8.49
C ASN A 53 0.06 3.05 -7.30
N LEU A 54 -0.13 2.05 -6.43
CA LEU A 54 -0.94 2.24 -5.23
C LEU A 54 -0.13 2.90 -4.12
N ASP A 55 -0.64 4.01 -3.61
CA ASP A 55 -0.10 4.74 -2.47
C ASP A 55 -0.88 4.43 -1.18
N LEU A 56 -0.31 4.84 -0.03
CA LEU A 56 -0.97 4.75 1.28
C LEU A 56 -1.18 6.13 1.90
N ALA A 57 -2.40 6.40 2.37
CA ALA A 57 -2.72 7.54 3.22
C ALA A 57 -2.95 7.08 4.67
N VAL A 58 -2.24 7.69 5.62
CA VAL A 58 -2.23 7.32 7.04
C VAL A 58 -2.62 8.51 7.90
N ALA A 59 -3.65 8.35 8.74
CA ALA A 59 -4.05 9.37 9.72
C ALA A 59 -3.23 9.22 11.00
N ASN A 60 -2.51 10.28 11.39
CA ASN A 60 -1.65 10.27 12.56
C ASN A 60 -2.24 11.16 13.66
N ALA A 61 -2.77 10.52 14.69
CA ALA A 61 -3.60 11.21 15.68
C ALA A 61 -2.79 12.19 16.56
N ASP A 62 -1.54 11.86 16.89
CA ASP A 62 -0.71 12.71 17.75
C ASP A 62 0.06 13.79 16.98
N SER A 63 0.45 13.52 15.73
CA SER A 63 1.09 14.53 14.89
C SER A 63 0.10 15.46 14.17
N THR A 64 -1.21 15.24 14.33
CA THR A 64 -2.29 16.09 13.77
C THR A 64 -2.23 16.23 12.24
N ASP A 65 -1.69 15.21 11.57
CA ASP A 65 -1.44 15.19 10.13
C ASP A 65 -1.92 13.88 9.48
N VAL A 66 -2.00 13.93 8.15
CA VAL A 66 -2.15 12.77 7.28
C VAL A 66 -0.86 12.63 6.47
N SER A 67 -0.30 11.43 6.45
CA SER A 67 0.89 11.11 5.66
C SER A 67 0.50 10.32 4.41
N ILE A 68 1.07 10.69 3.27
CA ILE A 68 0.98 9.96 2.01
C ILE A 68 2.33 9.29 1.72
N LEU A 69 2.33 7.97 1.66
CA LEU A 69 3.48 7.16 1.26
C LEU A 69 3.28 6.76 -0.21
N LEU A 70 4.12 7.32 -1.10
CA LEU A 70 4.03 7.04 -2.54
C LEU A 70 4.57 5.66 -2.85
N GLY A 71 3.80 4.85 -3.57
CA GLY A 71 4.13 3.48 -3.93
C GLY A 71 5.06 3.42 -5.13
N ASN A 72 6.03 2.49 -5.11
CA ASN A 72 6.97 2.30 -6.22
C ASN A 72 6.53 1.20 -7.20
N GLY A 73 5.33 0.63 -7.02
CA GLY A 73 4.79 -0.46 -7.85
C GLY A 73 5.34 -1.86 -7.56
N ASP A 74 6.37 -1.98 -6.71
CA ASP A 74 7.01 -3.25 -6.32
C ASP A 74 6.73 -3.67 -4.87
N GLY A 75 5.77 -3.00 -4.23
CA GLY A 75 5.43 -3.20 -2.82
C GLY A 75 6.28 -2.40 -1.84
N THR A 76 7.18 -1.52 -2.33
CA THR A 76 7.91 -0.55 -1.53
C THR A 76 7.33 0.87 -1.65
N PHE A 77 7.71 1.75 -0.72
CA PHE A 77 7.25 3.14 -0.69
C PHE A 77 8.43 4.13 -0.67
N THR A 78 8.24 5.28 -1.29
CA THR A 78 9.17 6.41 -1.23
C THR A 78 9.15 7.06 0.16
N VAL A 79 10.34 7.43 0.64
CA VAL A 79 10.55 8.11 1.93
C VAL A 79 11.36 9.40 1.74
N PRO A 80 11.10 10.48 2.51
CA PRO A 80 10.06 10.59 3.54
C PRO A 80 8.65 10.68 2.95
N ALA A 81 7.64 10.34 3.75
CA ALA A 81 6.24 10.52 3.39
C ALA A 81 5.90 12.01 3.21
N LEU A 82 4.95 12.31 2.31
CA LEU A 82 4.37 13.64 2.18
C LEU A 82 3.38 13.86 3.32
N THR A 83 3.42 15.01 4.01
CA THR A 83 2.52 15.29 5.14
C THR A 83 1.59 16.46 4.86
N TYR A 84 0.34 16.30 5.26
CA TYR A 84 -0.72 17.28 5.10
C TYR A 84 -1.43 17.49 6.43
N ALA A 85 -1.78 18.73 6.77
CA ALA A 85 -2.50 19.02 8.01
C ALA A 85 -3.85 18.29 8.02
N GLY A 86 -4.08 17.46 9.05
CA GLY A 86 -5.31 16.67 9.23
C GLY A 86 -6.28 17.29 10.23
N GLY A 87 -5.84 18.31 10.96
CA GLY A 87 -6.56 18.87 12.11
C GLY A 87 -6.30 18.07 13.39
N ASP A 88 -7.04 18.37 14.45
CA ASP A 88 -6.86 17.71 15.73
C ASP A 88 -7.33 16.24 15.67
N GLU A 89 -6.44 15.33 16.08
CA GLU A 89 -6.70 13.89 16.20
C GLU A 89 -7.40 13.25 14.98
N PRO A 90 -6.79 13.26 13.78
CA PRO A 90 -7.38 12.60 12.63
C PRO A 90 -7.63 11.12 12.92
N ASN A 91 -8.89 10.69 12.73
CA ASN A 91 -9.38 9.39 13.17
C ASN A 91 -9.57 8.38 12.03
N SER A 92 -9.96 8.86 10.86
CA SER A 92 -10.34 8.06 9.71
C SER A 92 -10.07 8.85 8.43
N ILE A 93 -9.80 8.13 7.34
CA ILE A 93 -9.62 8.70 6.00
C ILE A 93 -10.65 8.04 5.07
N ALA A 94 -11.32 8.86 4.28
CA ALA A 94 -12.12 8.42 3.15
C ALA A 94 -11.49 8.93 1.86
N VAL A 95 -11.41 8.09 0.84
CA VAL A 95 -10.84 8.42 -0.47
C VAL A 95 -11.95 8.44 -1.50
N GLY A 96 -11.91 9.44 -2.38
CA GLY A 96 -12.86 9.58 -3.47
C GLY A 96 -12.54 10.78 -4.34
N SER A 97 -13.06 10.76 -5.56
CA SER A 97 -13.06 11.95 -6.41
C SER A 97 -14.18 12.88 -5.94
N PHE A 98 -13.82 14.04 -5.38
CA PHE A 98 -14.78 15.04 -4.93
C PHE A 98 -14.96 16.20 -5.93
N ASN A 99 -14.12 16.29 -6.95
CA ASN A 99 -14.12 17.35 -7.96
C ASN A 99 -14.30 16.83 -9.40
N GLY A 100 -14.54 15.52 -9.59
CA GLY A 100 -14.73 14.92 -10.92
C GLY A 100 -13.43 14.55 -11.65
N ALA A 101 -12.24 14.83 -11.08
CA ALA A 101 -10.99 14.25 -11.55
C ALA A 101 -10.86 12.83 -11.00
N ALA A 102 -10.66 11.83 -11.86
CA ALA A 102 -10.51 10.45 -11.42
C ALA A 102 -9.30 10.32 -10.48
N ILE A 103 -9.52 9.80 -9.28
CA ILE A 103 -8.51 8.98 -8.62
C ILE A 103 -8.56 7.66 -9.38
N LEU A 104 -7.48 7.29 -10.06
CA LEU A 104 -7.39 5.99 -10.71
C LEU A 104 -7.33 4.95 -9.60
N THR A 105 -8.41 4.18 -9.45
CA THR A 105 -8.47 2.99 -8.60
C THR A 105 -8.07 1.76 -9.38
#